data_AF-A0A7X9BGF9-F1
#
_entry.id   AF-A0A7X9BGF9-F1
#
_cell.length_a   1.000
_cell.length_b   1.000
_cell.length_c   1.000
_cell.angle_alpha   90.00
_cell.angle_beta   90.00
_cell.angle_gamma   90.00
#
_symmetry.space_group_name_H-M   'P 1'
#
loop_
_entity.id
_entity.type
_entity.pdbx_description
1 polymer ?
#
loop_
_entity_poly.entity_id
_entity_poly.type
_entity_poly.pdbx_seq_one_letter_code
_entity_poly.pdbx_strand_id
1 'polypeptide(L)'
;MRSRITKLMAAVAALGLTLGLGACEGRIPEPQAAPADVDQIPDLTEEQESKIRASILETLDQATQNMSGDGLSARVTGPMLDVRNSAITVGKATGGLDKTNTIPSDMMQTVIPVDSGWPRTVYTITTTTEDQQSQRLLVFTQDSPRQNYKLWGVARLFAGAQLPRFTVPEIGTQMGLPNDTGLVATPQEAVERYADVLQNGANSEFADQF
;
A
#
# COMPACT_ATOMS: atom_id res chain seq x y z
N MET A 1 -15.01 -4.03 83.16
CA MET A 1 -13.82 -4.22 82.29
C MET A 1 -14.12 -4.78 80.89
N ARG A 2 -15.30 -5.35 80.60
CA ARG A 2 -15.67 -5.87 79.26
C ARG A 2 -16.21 -4.84 78.24
N SER A 3 -16.66 -3.66 78.68
CA SER A 3 -17.26 -2.63 77.80
C SER A 3 -16.24 -1.69 77.13
N ARG A 4 -15.00 -1.62 77.63
CA ARG A 4 -13.93 -0.78 77.04
C ARG A 4 -13.18 -1.47 75.90
N ILE A 5 -13.27 -2.80 75.80
CA ILE A 5 -12.61 -3.59 74.75
C ILE A 5 -13.45 -3.57 73.45
N THR A 6 -14.78 -3.55 73.58
CA THR A 6 -15.68 -3.52 72.41
C THR A 6 -15.68 -2.18 71.67
N LYS A 7 -15.43 -1.07 72.36
CA LYS A 7 -15.33 0.26 71.72
C LYS A 7 -13.99 0.49 70.99
N LEU A 8 -12.93 -0.25 71.34
CA LEU A 8 -11.65 -0.18 70.63
C LEU A 8 -11.67 -0.98 69.31
N MET A 9 -12.46 -2.06 69.21
CA MET A 9 -12.55 -2.84 67.96
C MET A 9 -13.41 -2.18 66.87
N ALA A 10 -14.35 -1.30 67.23
CA ALA A 10 -15.16 -0.58 66.23
C ALA A 10 -14.41 0.58 65.55
N ALA A 11 -13.39 1.15 66.19
CA ALA A 11 -12.60 2.26 65.62
C ALA A 11 -11.55 1.79 64.60
N VAL A 12 -11.06 0.55 64.71
CA VAL A 12 -10.09 -0.03 63.75
C VAL A 12 -10.79 -0.52 62.47
N ALA A 13 -12.06 -0.91 62.55
CA ALA A 13 -12.84 -1.32 61.38
C ALA A 13 -13.21 -0.16 60.44
N ALA A 14 -13.24 1.09 60.94
CA ALA A 14 -13.57 2.27 60.13
C ALA A 14 -12.36 2.91 59.42
N LEU A 15 -11.13 2.67 59.89
CA LEU A 15 -9.91 3.16 59.22
C LEU A 15 -9.34 2.20 58.15
N GLY A 16 -9.77 0.94 58.14
CA GLY A 16 -9.32 -0.05 57.14
C GLY A 16 -10.03 0.04 55.78
N LEU A 17 -11.17 0.73 55.70
CA LEU A 17 -12.01 0.78 54.49
C LEU A 17 -11.75 1.96 53.56
N THR A 18 -10.88 2.91 53.91
CA THR A 18 -10.59 4.08 53.05
C THR A 18 -9.27 3.97 52.28
N LEU A 19 -8.47 2.92 52.50
CA LEU A 19 -7.22 2.65 51.76
C LEU A 19 -7.43 1.82 50.48
N GLY A 20 -8.67 1.46 50.15
CA GLY A 20 -9.02 0.57 49.02
C GLY A 20 -9.45 1.25 47.72
N LEU A 21 -9.38 2.58 47.60
CA LEU A 21 -9.88 3.32 46.43
C LEU A 21 -8.79 4.08 45.65
N GLY A 22 -7.52 3.90 46.01
CA GLY A 22 -6.36 4.54 45.36
C GLY A 22 -5.45 3.59 44.57
N ALA A 23 -5.87 2.35 44.31
CA ALA A 23 -5.26 1.49 43.30
C ALA A 23 -6.04 1.69 41.99
N CYS A 24 -6.06 2.92 41.46
CA CYS A 24 -5.12 3.36 40.42
C CYS A 24 -5.09 2.37 39.26
N GLU A 25 -5.85 2.76 38.24
CA GLU A 25 -5.56 2.62 36.82
C GLU A 25 -5.09 1.22 36.43
N GLY A 26 -6.01 0.47 35.79
CA GLY A 26 -5.62 -0.66 34.96
C GLY A 26 -4.42 -0.21 34.16
N ARG A 27 -3.27 -0.86 34.42
CA ARG A 27 -2.00 -0.53 33.79
C ARG A 27 -2.33 -0.34 32.31
N ILE A 28 -2.13 0.88 31.80
CA ILE A 28 -2.06 1.05 30.35
C ILE A 28 -1.05 -0.02 29.94
N PRO A 29 -1.40 -0.95 29.03
CA PRO A 29 -0.43 -1.94 28.58
C PRO A 29 0.83 -1.16 28.22
N GLU A 30 1.92 -1.38 28.96
CA GLU A 30 3.20 -0.85 28.53
C GLU A 30 3.36 -1.33 27.10
N PRO A 31 3.68 -0.46 26.13
CA PRO A 31 4.00 -0.90 24.79
C PRO A 31 5.12 -1.92 24.97
N GLN A 32 4.78 -3.19 24.80
CA GLN A 32 5.77 -4.23 24.79
C GLN A 32 6.66 -3.84 23.63
N ALA A 33 7.94 -3.53 23.92
CA ALA A 33 8.91 -3.28 22.88
C ALA A 33 8.74 -4.43 21.88
N ALA A 34 8.43 -4.07 20.63
CA ALA A 34 8.30 -5.06 19.58
C ALA A 34 9.52 -5.97 19.67
N PRO A 35 9.38 -7.30 19.63
CA PRO A 35 10.52 -8.18 19.61
C PRO A 35 11.52 -7.65 18.58
N ALA A 36 12.75 -7.40 19.03
CA ALA A 36 13.86 -7.12 18.15
C ALA A 36 13.99 -8.35 17.23
N ASP A 37 13.91 -8.11 15.93
CA ASP A 37 13.60 -9.07 14.86
C ASP A 37 12.15 -9.57 14.91
N VAL A 38 11.23 -8.73 14.43
CA VAL A 38 10.05 -9.23 13.74
C VAL A 38 10.62 -10.05 12.58
N ASP A 39 10.43 -11.37 12.59
CA ASP A 39 10.58 -12.14 11.36
C ASP A 39 9.88 -11.33 10.27
N GLN A 40 10.58 -11.00 9.19
CA GLN A 40 10.08 -10.16 8.11
C GLN A 40 8.84 -10.84 7.48
N ILE A 41 7.66 -10.57 8.06
CA ILE A 41 6.38 -11.15 7.65
C ILE A 41 5.85 -10.31 6.49
N PRO A 42 5.41 -10.93 5.39
CA PRO A 42 4.76 -10.22 4.30
C PRO A 42 3.61 -9.34 4.80
N ASP A 43 3.54 -8.12 4.30
CA ASP A 43 2.54 -7.14 4.70
C ASP A 43 1.09 -7.56 4.41
N LEU A 44 0.92 -8.49 3.48
CA LEU A 44 -0.34 -9.07 3.05
C LEU A 44 -0.19 -10.57 2.84
N THR A 45 -1.29 -11.29 2.96
CA THR A 45 -1.45 -12.60 2.31
C THR A 45 -1.89 -12.42 0.86
N GLU A 46 -1.67 -13.42 0.02
CA GLU A 46 -2.19 -13.42 -1.36
C GLU A 46 -3.71 -13.28 -1.42
N GLU A 47 -4.43 -13.87 -0.46
CA GLU A 47 -5.89 -13.72 -0.38
C GLU A 47 -6.30 -12.27 -0.08
N GLN A 48 -5.54 -11.56 0.76
CA GLN A 48 -5.79 -10.15 1.04
C GLN A 48 -5.48 -9.28 -0.18
N GLU A 49 -4.35 -9.52 -0.87
CA GLU A 49 -4.04 -8.85 -2.14
C GLU A 49 -5.16 -9.05 -3.16
N SER A 50 -5.62 -10.30 -3.32
CA SER A 50 -6.66 -10.64 -4.28
C SER A 50 -7.98 -9.91 -4.01
N LYS A 51 -8.37 -9.80 -2.72
CA LYS A 51 -9.55 -9.02 -2.30
C LYS A 51 -9.37 -7.52 -2.56
N ILE A 52 -8.18 -6.97 -2.29
CA ILE A 52 -7.85 -5.58 -2.55
C ILE A 52 -7.95 -5.28 -4.05
N ARG A 53 -7.28 -6.10 -4.88
CA ARG A 53 -7.28 -5.97 -6.34
C ARG A 53 -8.69 -6.08 -6.90
N ALA A 54 -9.47 -7.08 -6.49
CA ALA A 54 -10.86 -7.23 -6.93
C ALA A 54 -11.69 -5.97 -6.64
N SER A 55 -11.56 -5.41 -5.44
CA SER A 55 -12.28 -4.19 -5.06
C SER A 55 -11.83 -2.94 -5.82
N ILE A 56 -10.54 -2.84 -6.17
CA ILE A 56 -10.00 -1.78 -7.03
C ILE A 56 -10.58 -1.91 -8.44
N LEU A 57 -10.54 -3.11 -9.03
CA LEU A 57 -11.04 -3.36 -10.39
C LEU A 57 -12.54 -3.11 -10.47
N GLU A 58 -13.32 -3.54 -9.47
CA GLU A 58 -14.75 -3.23 -9.38
C GLU A 58 -15.02 -1.71 -9.38
N THR A 59 -14.22 -0.93 -8.63
CA THR A 59 -14.35 0.53 -8.62
C THR A 59 -14.04 1.13 -9.99
N LEU A 60 -13.02 0.62 -10.68
CA LEU A 60 -12.68 1.04 -12.05
C LEU A 60 -13.77 0.67 -13.05
N ASP A 61 -14.38 -0.50 -12.93
CA ASP A 61 -15.46 -0.97 -13.79
C ASP A 61 -16.73 -0.16 -13.59
N GLN A 62 -17.10 0.13 -12.34
CA GLN A 62 -18.21 1.04 -12.02
C GLN A 62 -17.99 2.42 -12.64
N ALA A 63 -16.77 2.96 -12.55
CA ALA A 63 -16.42 4.23 -13.19
C ALA A 63 -16.50 4.16 -14.73
N THR A 64 -16.12 3.04 -15.35
CA THR A 64 -16.31 2.80 -16.80
C THR A 64 -17.79 2.80 -17.16
N GLN A 65 -18.58 1.98 -16.47
CA GLN A 65 -19.99 1.74 -16.78
C GLN A 65 -20.81 3.02 -16.62
N ASN A 66 -20.54 3.77 -15.55
CA ASN A 66 -21.21 5.04 -15.29
C ASN A 66 -20.62 6.20 -16.09
N MET A 67 -19.50 5.97 -16.78
CA MET A 67 -18.69 7.02 -17.42
C MET A 67 -18.49 8.20 -16.44
N SER A 68 -18.14 7.94 -15.19
CA SER A 68 -18.00 8.97 -14.14
C SER A 68 -16.79 8.70 -13.26
N GLY A 69 -16.13 9.79 -12.85
CA GLY A 69 -15.02 9.75 -11.89
C GLY A 69 -15.48 9.68 -10.43
N ASP A 70 -16.79 9.81 -10.18
CA ASP A 70 -17.35 9.78 -8.83
C ASP A 70 -17.02 8.46 -8.13
N GLY A 71 -16.50 8.54 -6.92
CA GLY A 71 -16.12 7.37 -6.11
C GLY A 71 -14.76 6.74 -6.45
N LEU A 72 -14.10 7.10 -7.55
CA LEU A 72 -12.78 6.56 -7.91
C LEU A 72 -11.76 6.73 -6.80
N SER A 73 -11.76 7.87 -6.12
CA SER A 73 -10.80 8.21 -5.06
C SER A 73 -10.87 7.28 -3.83
N ALA A 74 -11.92 6.46 -3.71
CA ALA A 74 -12.04 5.44 -2.67
C ALA A 74 -11.01 4.31 -2.83
N ARG A 75 -10.58 4.03 -4.07
CA ARG A 75 -9.69 2.91 -4.43
C ARG A 75 -8.59 3.27 -5.43
N VAL A 76 -8.58 4.47 -5.98
CA VAL A 76 -7.59 4.97 -6.92
C VAL A 76 -7.03 6.29 -6.40
N THR A 77 -5.73 6.51 -6.56
CA THR A 77 -5.04 7.70 -6.06
C THR A 77 -3.93 8.13 -7.01
N GLY A 78 -3.30 9.27 -6.70
CA GLY A 78 -2.12 9.77 -7.41
C GLY A 78 -2.31 9.85 -8.92
N PRO A 79 -1.26 9.56 -9.72
CA PRO A 79 -1.31 9.74 -11.16
C PRO A 79 -2.35 8.85 -11.85
N MET A 80 -2.66 7.67 -11.30
CA MET A 80 -3.70 6.82 -11.89
C MET A 80 -5.10 7.43 -11.78
N LEU A 81 -5.39 8.17 -10.71
CA LEU A 81 -6.67 8.87 -10.57
C LEU A 81 -6.83 9.94 -11.67
N ASP A 82 -5.77 10.69 -11.94
CA ASP A 82 -5.73 11.71 -12.98
C ASP A 82 -5.87 11.11 -14.38
N VAL A 83 -5.13 10.03 -14.65
CA VAL A 83 -5.23 9.27 -15.91
C VAL A 83 -6.66 8.76 -16.10
N ARG A 84 -7.28 8.21 -15.07
CA ARG A 84 -8.63 7.64 -15.18
C ARG A 84 -9.70 8.69 -15.43
N ASN A 85 -9.64 9.82 -14.71
CA ASN A 85 -10.54 10.95 -14.93
C ASN A 85 -10.36 11.56 -16.33
N SER A 86 -9.12 11.62 -16.81
CA SER A 86 -8.80 12.08 -18.16
C SER A 86 -9.37 11.13 -19.22
N ALA A 87 -9.19 9.82 -19.04
CA ALA A 87 -9.75 8.80 -19.94
C ALA A 87 -11.28 8.88 -20.01
N ILE A 88 -11.97 9.09 -18.89
CA ILE A 88 -13.42 9.29 -18.84
C ILE A 88 -13.83 10.57 -19.58
N THR A 89 -13.12 11.67 -19.37
CA THR A 89 -13.37 12.93 -20.07
C THR A 89 -13.23 12.77 -21.59
N VAL A 90 -12.13 12.16 -22.04
CA VAL A 90 -11.91 11.87 -23.47
C VAL A 90 -13.00 10.94 -23.99
N GLY A 91 -13.31 9.87 -23.27
CA GLY A 91 -14.31 8.89 -23.70
C GLY A 91 -15.71 9.47 -23.85
N LYS A 92 -16.12 10.41 -22.98
CA LYS A 92 -17.36 11.17 -23.17
C LYS A 92 -17.37 11.97 -24.47
N ALA A 93 -16.23 12.55 -24.84
CA ALA A 93 -16.09 13.35 -26.05
C ALA A 93 -15.98 12.49 -27.32
N THR A 94 -15.42 11.28 -27.23
CA THR A 94 -15.13 10.40 -28.37
C THR A 94 -16.09 9.21 -28.53
N GLY A 95 -17.09 9.08 -27.67
CA GLY A 95 -18.12 8.04 -27.76
C GLY A 95 -17.77 6.70 -27.11
N GLY A 96 -16.81 6.68 -26.16
CA GLY A 96 -16.45 5.49 -25.38
C GLY A 96 -15.00 5.53 -24.87
N LEU A 97 -14.69 4.72 -23.86
CA LEU A 97 -13.31 4.56 -23.39
C LEU A 97 -12.49 3.74 -24.38
N ASP A 98 -11.22 4.13 -24.53
CA ASP A 98 -10.24 3.32 -25.26
C ASP A 98 -10.03 1.96 -24.55
N LYS A 99 -10.05 0.86 -25.30
CA LYS A 99 -9.92 -0.52 -24.79
C LYS A 99 -8.65 -0.74 -23.97
N THR A 100 -7.60 0.04 -24.25
CA THR A 100 -6.34 -0.04 -23.54
C THR A 100 -6.44 0.49 -22.10
N ASN A 101 -7.58 1.05 -21.69
CA ASN A 101 -7.91 1.35 -20.30
C ASN A 101 -8.32 0.12 -19.47
N THR A 102 -8.64 -1.01 -20.10
CA THR A 102 -9.02 -2.24 -19.38
C THR A 102 -7.79 -2.85 -18.69
N ILE A 103 -7.90 -3.12 -17.40
CA ILE A 103 -6.88 -3.84 -16.63
C ILE A 103 -7.33 -5.30 -16.50
N PRO A 104 -6.50 -6.29 -16.89
CA PRO A 104 -6.83 -7.70 -16.67
C PRO A 104 -7.04 -8.00 -15.19
N SER A 105 -8.03 -8.85 -14.90
CA SER A 105 -8.25 -9.37 -13.55
C SER A 105 -7.19 -10.40 -13.16
N ASP A 106 -6.78 -11.23 -14.13
CA ASP A 106 -5.83 -12.30 -13.92
C ASP A 106 -4.41 -11.76 -13.79
N MET A 107 -3.63 -12.45 -12.96
CA MET A 107 -2.28 -12.02 -12.62
C MET A 107 -1.28 -13.14 -12.79
N MET A 108 -0.05 -12.74 -13.13
CA MET A 108 1.08 -13.64 -13.24
C MET A 108 1.84 -13.73 -11.93
N GLN A 109 1.97 -12.60 -11.21
CA GLN A 109 2.78 -12.51 -10.01
C GLN A 109 2.37 -11.32 -9.13
N THR A 110 2.45 -11.49 -7.81
CA THR A 110 2.46 -10.39 -6.84
C THR A 110 3.81 -10.30 -6.14
N VAL A 111 4.17 -9.09 -5.74
CA VAL A 111 5.35 -8.78 -4.92
C VAL A 111 4.83 -8.08 -3.67
N ILE A 112 4.94 -8.77 -2.54
CA ILE A 112 4.47 -8.28 -1.25
C ILE A 112 5.69 -7.87 -0.40
N PRO A 113 5.71 -6.63 0.12
CA PRO A 113 6.81 -6.15 0.91
C PRO A 113 6.85 -6.79 2.30
N VAL A 114 8.03 -6.77 2.92
CA VAL A 114 8.23 -7.11 4.35
C VAL A 114 8.64 -5.89 5.19
N ASP A 115 8.73 -4.74 4.54
CA ASP A 115 9.18 -3.49 5.15
C ASP A 115 8.22 -3.01 6.24
N SER A 116 8.79 -2.67 7.39
CA SER A 116 8.01 -2.07 8.47
C SER A 116 7.67 -0.61 8.16
N GLY A 117 6.52 -0.14 8.63
CA GLY A 117 6.13 1.26 8.53
C GLY A 117 5.21 1.57 7.35
N TRP A 118 5.18 2.84 6.97
CA TRP A 118 4.25 3.44 6.01
C TRP A 118 4.96 4.52 5.20
N PRO A 119 4.59 4.72 3.91
CA PRO A 119 3.58 3.99 3.15
C PRO A 119 4.02 2.57 2.78
N ARG A 120 3.05 1.66 2.57
CA ARG A 120 3.30 0.30 2.06
C ARG A 120 2.96 0.24 0.58
N THR A 121 3.78 -0.48 -0.19
CA THR A 121 3.61 -0.62 -1.64
C THR A 121 3.64 -2.07 -2.06
N VAL A 122 2.58 -2.52 -2.73
CA VAL A 122 2.46 -3.87 -3.29
C VAL A 122 2.45 -3.75 -4.81
N TYR A 123 3.18 -4.64 -5.47
CA TYR A 123 3.15 -4.72 -6.92
C TYR A 123 2.40 -5.97 -7.38
N THR A 124 1.60 -5.80 -8.43
CA THR A 124 0.93 -6.92 -9.08
C THR A 124 1.15 -6.83 -10.58
N ILE A 125 1.65 -7.91 -11.17
CA ILE A 125 1.86 -8.02 -12.61
C ILE A 125 0.73 -8.84 -13.19
N THR A 126 -0.03 -8.26 -14.10
CA THR A 126 -1.16 -8.94 -14.74
C THR A 126 -0.69 -9.98 -15.76
N THR A 127 -1.58 -10.88 -16.15
CA THR A 127 -1.45 -11.58 -17.43
C THR A 127 -1.69 -10.61 -18.59
N THR A 128 -1.53 -11.09 -19.83
CA THR A 128 -2.01 -10.35 -21.01
C THR A 128 -3.55 -10.31 -21.02
N THR A 129 -4.13 -9.28 -21.62
CA THR A 129 -5.58 -9.27 -21.88
C THR A 129 -5.96 -10.37 -22.90
N GLU A 130 -7.26 -10.66 -23.02
CA GLU A 130 -7.78 -11.60 -24.04
C GLU A 130 -7.41 -11.18 -25.48
N ASP A 131 -7.33 -9.86 -25.75
CA ASP A 131 -6.90 -9.29 -27.03
C ASP A 131 -5.37 -9.11 -27.14
N GLN A 132 -4.60 -9.82 -26.30
CA GLN A 132 -3.13 -9.86 -26.31
C GLN A 132 -2.46 -8.50 -26.05
N GLN A 133 -3.10 -7.60 -25.30
CA GLN A 133 -2.42 -6.41 -24.81
C GLN A 133 -1.35 -6.82 -23.81
N SER A 134 -0.25 -6.07 -23.84
CA SER A 134 0.86 -6.12 -22.89
C SER A 134 0.42 -6.29 -21.44
N GLN A 135 1.21 -7.05 -20.69
CA GLN A 135 1.07 -7.16 -19.23
C GLN A 135 1.14 -5.78 -18.59
N ARG A 136 0.57 -5.65 -17.39
CA ARG A 136 0.55 -4.40 -16.63
C ARG A 136 1.19 -4.61 -15.28
N LEU A 137 2.07 -3.70 -14.91
CA LEU A 137 2.53 -3.54 -13.53
C LEU A 137 1.55 -2.60 -12.83
N LEU A 138 0.85 -3.12 -11.83
CA LEU A 138 -0.04 -2.39 -10.95
C LEU A 138 0.72 -2.03 -9.68
N VAL A 139 0.60 -0.78 -9.24
CA VAL A 139 1.19 -0.27 -8.01
C VAL A 139 0.08 0.06 -7.03
N PHE A 140 -0.04 -0.72 -5.95
CA PHE A 140 -0.97 -0.44 -4.87
C PHE A 140 -0.23 0.21 -3.71
N THR A 141 -0.75 1.33 -3.21
CA THR A 141 -0.18 2.02 -2.04
C THR A 141 -1.18 2.09 -0.91
N GLN A 142 -0.69 2.02 0.32
CA GLN A 142 -1.45 2.29 1.52
C GLN A 142 -0.63 3.27 2.37
N ASP A 143 -1.18 4.45 2.62
CA ASP A 143 -0.40 5.54 3.25
C ASP A 143 -0.38 5.45 4.78
N SER A 144 -1.32 4.71 5.38
CA SER A 144 -1.40 4.52 6.84
C SER A 144 -2.22 3.27 7.20
N PRO A 145 -2.12 2.74 8.43
CA PRO A 145 -2.76 1.49 8.84
C PRO A 145 -4.28 1.44 8.68
N ARG A 146 -4.94 2.60 8.69
CA ARG A 146 -6.40 2.72 8.67
C ARG A 146 -6.96 3.06 7.29
N GLN A 147 -6.10 3.32 6.33
CA GLN A 147 -6.53 3.58 4.96
C GLN A 147 -6.57 2.27 4.17
N ASN A 148 -7.41 2.23 3.14
CA ASN A 148 -7.39 1.11 2.21
C ASN A 148 -6.17 1.22 1.28
N TYR A 149 -5.67 0.09 0.79
CA TYR A 149 -4.83 0.10 -0.39
C TYR A 149 -5.57 0.72 -1.57
N LYS A 150 -4.85 1.53 -2.36
CA LYS A 150 -5.37 2.18 -3.57
C LYS A 150 -4.42 1.95 -4.72
N LEU A 151 -4.97 1.85 -5.92
CA LEU A 151 -4.18 1.87 -7.14
C LEU A 151 -3.60 3.28 -7.36
N TRP A 152 -2.28 3.38 -7.25
CA TRP A 152 -1.54 4.63 -7.45
C TRP A 152 -1.05 4.77 -8.89
N GLY A 153 -0.64 3.68 -9.52
CA GLY A 153 -0.04 3.70 -10.84
C GLY A 153 -0.24 2.39 -11.62
N VAL A 154 -0.25 2.51 -12.94
CA VAL A 154 -0.27 1.39 -13.88
C VAL A 154 0.76 1.64 -14.96
N ALA A 155 1.72 0.74 -15.14
CA ALA A 155 2.67 0.76 -16.23
C ALA A 155 2.41 -0.41 -17.17
N ARG A 156 2.39 -0.17 -18.49
CA ARG A 156 2.34 -1.24 -19.50
C ARG A 156 3.74 -1.78 -19.71
N LEU A 157 3.87 -3.09 -19.66
CA LEU A 157 5.13 -3.79 -19.90
C LEU A 157 5.22 -4.13 -21.39
N PHE A 158 6.17 -3.51 -22.09
CA PHE A 158 6.37 -3.76 -23.51
C PHE A 158 6.68 -5.24 -23.79
N ALA A 159 6.30 -5.71 -24.98
CA ALA A 159 6.57 -7.08 -25.39
C ALA A 159 8.07 -7.39 -25.29
N GLY A 160 8.42 -8.49 -24.62
CA GLY A 160 9.81 -8.89 -24.38
C GLY A 160 10.47 -8.24 -23.16
N ALA A 161 9.74 -7.46 -22.36
CA ALA A 161 10.23 -6.97 -21.07
C ALA A 161 10.70 -8.14 -20.19
N GLN A 162 11.96 -8.10 -19.76
CA GLN A 162 12.51 -9.09 -18.85
C GLN A 162 12.26 -8.64 -17.41
N LEU A 163 11.36 -9.34 -16.72
CA LEU A 163 11.14 -9.14 -15.31
C LEU A 163 12.16 -9.97 -14.52
N PRO A 164 12.79 -9.40 -13.48
CA PRO A 164 13.61 -10.19 -12.57
C PRO A 164 12.72 -11.19 -11.84
N ARG A 165 13.35 -12.25 -11.29
CA ARG A 165 12.63 -13.15 -10.40
C ARG A 165 12.46 -12.45 -9.06
N PHE A 166 11.21 -12.18 -8.68
CA PHE A 166 10.91 -11.75 -7.31
C PHE A 166 10.71 -12.96 -6.41
N THR A 167 10.85 -12.73 -5.11
CA THR A 167 10.55 -13.73 -4.08
C THR A 167 9.08 -14.14 -4.15
N VAL A 168 8.78 -15.38 -3.74
CA VAL A 168 7.39 -15.82 -3.58
C VAL A 168 6.67 -14.96 -2.52
N PRO A 169 5.37 -14.65 -2.71
CA PRO A 169 4.62 -13.73 -1.86
C PRO A 169 4.64 -14.09 -0.37
N GLU A 170 4.68 -15.38 -0.03
CA GLU A 170 4.64 -15.90 1.34
C GLU A 170 5.93 -15.66 2.13
N ILE A 171 7.05 -15.42 1.44
CA ILE A 171 8.32 -14.99 2.05
C ILE A 171 8.43 -13.46 1.99
N GLY A 172 7.90 -12.85 0.93
CA GLY A 172 7.93 -11.41 0.74
C GLY A 172 9.27 -10.88 0.21
N THR A 173 9.31 -9.59 -0.10
CA THR A 173 10.46 -8.94 -0.74
C THR A 173 10.80 -7.65 0.00
N GLN A 174 12.08 -7.37 0.22
CA GLN A 174 12.50 -6.05 0.68
C GLN A 174 12.41 -5.06 -0.49
N MET A 175 11.76 -3.92 -0.25
CA MET A 175 11.59 -2.90 -1.27
C MET A 175 12.89 -2.12 -1.51
N GLY A 176 13.12 -1.74 -2.77
CA GLY A 176 14.26 -0.93 -3.13
C GLY A 176 14.16 0.49 -2.57
N LEU A 177 15.30 1.07 -2.22
CA LEU A 177 15.42 2.45 -1.74
C LEU A 177 15.86 3.39 -2.86
N PRO A 178 15.49 4.68 -2.81
CA PRO A 178 15.91 5.67 -3.82
C PRO A 178 17.44 5.79 -3.98
N ASN A 179 18.18 5.49 -2.92
CA ASN A 179 19.64 5.56 -2.86
C ASN A 179 20.33 4.19 -2.94
N ASP A 180 19.62 3.13 -3.37
CA ASP A 180 20.22 1.81 -3.54
C ASP A 180 21.43 1.86 -4.48
N THR A 181 22.52 1.26 -4.01
CA THR A 181 23.81 1.21 -4.72
C THR A 181 24.04 -0.16 -5.38
N GLY A 182 25.01 -0.25 -6.30
CA GLY A 182 25.31 -1.48 -7.04
C GLY A 182 24.54 -1.63 -8.36
N LEU A 183 23.79 -0.60 -8.74
CA LEU A 183 23.14 -0.43 -10.03
C LEU A 183 23.97 0.54 -10.91
N VAL A 184 23.63 0.64 -12.20
CA VAL A 184 24.27 1.59 -13.14
C VAL A 184 24.09 3.05 -12.68
N ALA A 185 22.98 3.34 -12.00
CA ALA A 185 22.65 4.57 -11.32
C ALA A 185 21.78 4.22 -10.11
N THR A 186 21.79 5.04 -9.06
CA THR A 186 20.77 4.87 -8.01
C THR A 186 19.37 5.09 -8.60
N PRO A 187 18.30 4.52 -8.04
CA PRO A 187 16.95 4.76 -8.56
C PRO A 187 16.58 6.25 -8.65
N GLN A 188 17.02 7.05 -7.67
CA GLN A 188 16.85 8.50 -7.71
C GLN A 188 17.59 9.15 -8.89
N GLU A 189 18.88 8.82 -9.07
CA GLU A 189 19.67 9.34 -10.20
C GLU A 189 19.08 8.92 -11.54
N ALA A 190 18.58 7.68 -11.67
CA ALA A 190 17.97 7.21 -12.91
C ALA A 190 16.75 8.07 -13.30
N VAL A 191 15.92 8.48 -12.33
CA VAL A 191 14.78 9.38 -12.56
C VAL A 191 15.27 10.78 -12.95
N GLU A 192 16.27 11.32 -12.28
CA GLU A 192 16.83 12.65 -12.57
C GLU A 192 17.44 12.69 -13.99
N ARG A 193 18.22 11.67 -14.36
CA ARG A 193 18.82 11.54 -15.70
C ARG A 193 17.76 11.40 -16.78
N TYR A 194 16.73 10.58 -16.55
CA TYR A 194 15.64 10.43 -17.51
C TYR A 194 14.84 11.74 -17.67
N ALA A 195 14.60 12.48 -16.58
CA ALA A 195 13.96 13.78 -16.64
C ALA A 195 14.77 14.80 -17.47
N ASP A 196 16.10 14.78 -17.35
CA ASP A 196 16.98 15.60 -18.19
C ASP A 196 16.87 15.23 -19.69
N VAL A 197 16.84 13.93 -20.02
CA VAL A 197 16.62 13.46 -21.40
C VAL A 197 15.26 13.95 -21.93
N LEU A 198 14.20 13.87 -21.13
CA LEU A 198 12.88 14.38 -21.54
C LEU A 198 12.88 15.89 -21.81
N GLN A 199 13.68 16.66 -21.05
CA GLN A 199 13.75 18.11 -21.16
C GLN A 199 14.65 18.57 -22.32
N ASN A 200 15.76 17.89 -22.55
CA ASN A 200 16.83 18.32 -23.47
C ASN A 200 16.93 17.47 -24.74
N GLY A 201 16.25 16.33 -24.79
CA GLY A 201 16.28 15.38 -25.90
C GLY A 201 17.71 14.93 -26.21
N ALA A 202 18.07 14.93 -27.49
CA ALA A 202 19.40 14.53 -27.96
C ALA A 202 20.56 15.43 -27.45
N ASN A 203 20.26 16.59 -26.83
CA ASN A 203 21.28 17.46 -26.23
C ASN A 203 21.56 17.12 -24.76
N SER A 204 20.82 16.19 -24.16
CA SER A 204 21.09 15.72 -22.80
C SER A 204 22.44 15.01 -22.72
N GLU A 205 23.18 15.23 -21.64
CA GLU A 205 24.39 14.44 -21.36
C GLU A 205 24.10 12.96 -21.08
N PHE A 206 22.83 12.62 -20.82
CA PHE A 206 22.36 11.26 -20.56
C PHE A 206 21.63 10.65 -21.76
N ALA A 207 21.60 11.30 -22.93
CA ALA A 207 20.84 10.86 -24.09
C ALA A 207 21.20 9.42 -24.53
N ASP A 208 22.47 9.03 -24.44
CA ASP A 208 22.93 7.68 -24.82
C ASP A 208 22.63 6.60 -23.76
N GLN A 209 21.98 6.94 -22.64
CA GLN A 209 21.67 6.01 -21.55
C GLN A 209 20.23 5.45 -21.59
N PHE A 210 19.35 5.98 -22.45
CA PHE A 210 17.92 5.63 -22.55
C PHE A 210 17.47 5.48 -24.01
#